data_AF-A0A7T7VUW5-F1
#
_entry.id   AF-A0A7T7VUW5-F1
#
_cell.length_a   1.000
_cell.length_b   1.000
_cell.length_c   1.000
_cell.angle_alpha   90.00
_cell.angle_beta   90.00
_cell.angle_gamma   90.00
#
_symmetry.space_group_name_H-M   'P 1'
#
loop_
_entity.id
_entity.type
_entity.pdbx_description
1 polymer ?
#
loop_
_entity_poly.entity_id
_entity_poly.type
_entity_poly.pdbx_seq_one_letter_code
_entity_poly.pdbx_strand_id
1 'polypeptide(L)'
;MRGVVILLVSLSMPLASAAGSGASAAEPPGHGPAPRDRDTAANRRLPVEGTILSAYHARDAAGLRNPGVTIAARASAPVIAPRAGEIAFAGPFRGHGMVVIIRHPARLTSVIAGLGELAVVPGQPVGRGALLGRAGGDPARIFYQIRCDGRPIDPLRVSEGEDR
;
A
#
# COMPACT_ATOMS: atom_id res chain seq x y z
N MET A 1 -57.40 -21.08 8.93
CA MET A 1 -57.94 -19.86 9.56
C MET A 1 -57.07 -18.69 9.15
N ARG A 2 -57.68 -17.64 8.56
CA ARG A 2 -57.23 -16.22 8.50
C ARG A 2 -55.78 -15.99 8.02
N GLY A 3 -55.50 -15.56 6.79
CA GLY A 3 -56.02 -14.35 6.14
C GLY A 3 -55.35 -13.11 6.74
N VAL A 4 -54.50 -12.43 5.96
CA VAL A 4 -54.37 -10.96 5.84
C VAL A 4 -53.30 -10.66 4.79
N VAL A 5 -53.79 -10.19 3.64
CA VAL A 5 -53.06 -9.39 2.65
C VAL A 5 -53.01 -7.97 3.21
N ILE A 6 -51.83 -7.34 3.25
CA ILE A 6 -51.72 -5.87 3.31
C ILE A 6 -50.97 -5.43 2.06
N LEU A 7 -51.67 -4.54 1.38
CA LEU A 7 -51.42 -3.94 0.07
C LEU A 7 -50.84 -2.53 0.30
N LEU A 8 -50.22 -1.95 -0.74
CA LEU A 8 -50.00 -0.50 -0.97
C LEU A 8 -48.94 0.19 -0.07
N VAL A 9 -48.11 1.16 -0.48
CA VAL A 9 -48.12 2.14 -1.58
C VAL A 9 -46.65 2.50 -1.89
N SER A 10 -46.27 2.60 -3.17
CA SER A 10 -45.15 3.47 -3.59
C SER A 10 -45.61 4.91 -3.55
N LEU A 11 -44.92 5.80 -2.81
CA LEU A 11 -45.10 7.24 -2.98
C LEU A 11 -43.75 7.92 -3.23
N SER A 12 -43.60 8.31 -4.50
CA SER A 12 -42.71 9.33 -4.99
C SER A 12 -43.12 10.70 -4.43
N MET A 13 -42.19 11.50 -3.92
CA MET A 13 -41.84 12.81 -4.50
C MET A 13 -40.90 13.65 -3.61
N PRO A 14 -40.17 14.62 -4.22
CA PRO A 14 -39.09 15.38 -3.61
C PRO A 14 -39.57 16.75 -3.10
N LEU A 15 -38.73 17.44 -2.32
CA LEU A 15 -38.75 18.91 -2.30
C LEU A 15 -37.34 19.48 -2.20
N ALA A 16 -37.01 20.30 -3.19
CA ALA A 16 -35.82 21.12 -3.26
C ALA A 16 -35.82 22.19 -2.15
N SER A 17 -34.63 22.58 -1.69
CA SER A 17 -34.38 23.90 -1.15
C SER A 17 -33.30 24.55 -2.00
N ALA A 18 -33.67 25.66 -2.63
CA ALA A 18 -32.82 26.45 -3.52
C ALA A 18 -32.34 27.72 -2.82
N ALA A 19 -31.10 28.07 -3.13
CA ALA A 19 -30.55 29.41 -3.32
C ALA A 19 -30.34 30.33 -2.10
N GLY A 20 -29.07 30.47 -1.73
CA GLY A 20 -28.44 31.76 -1.48
C GLY A 20 -27.17 31.83 -2.33
N SER A 21 -27.08 32.83 -3.22
CA SER A 21 -26.00 33.06 -4.19
C SER A 21 -25.29 34.39 -3.89
N GLY A 22 -23.98 34.43 -4.13
CA GLY A 22 -23.15 35.64 -4.22
C GLY A 22 -22.25 35.87 -3.00
N ALA A 23 -20.95 36.10 -3.10
CA ALA A 23 -20.09 36.31 -4.26
C ALA A 23 -18.63 36.02 -3.90
N SER A 24 -17.91 35.53 -4.92
CA SER A 24 -16.47 35.31 -5.01
C SER A 24 -15.70 36.64 -5.03
N ALA A 25 -14.53 36.69 -4.39
CA ALA A 25 -13.24 36.97 -5.05
C ALA A 25 -12.15 37.34 -4.02
N ALA A 26 -11.10 36.53 -3.92
CA ALA A 26 -9.70 36.94 -4.17
C ALA A 26 -8.70 35.88 -3.64
N GLU A 27 -8.15 35.09 -4.55
CA GLU A 27 -6.76 34.57 -4.52
C GLU A 27 -5.92 35.47 -5.47
N PRO A 28 -4.56 35.47 -5.51
CA PRO A 28 -3.55 34.54 -4.96
C PRO A 28 -2.29 35.31 -4.40
N PRO A 29 -1.02 34.79 -4.31
CA PRO A 29 -0.51 33.41 -4.39
C PRO A 29 0.40 33.01 -3.20
N GLY A 30 0.34 31.72 -2.81
CA GLY A 30 1.32 31.11 -1.91
C GLY A 30 1.46 29.63 -2.26
N HIS A 31 2.55 29.28 -2.93
CA HIS A 31 2.83 27.95 -3.47
C HIS A 31 2.88 26.87 -2.37
N GLY A 32 1.87 26.01 -2.35
CA GLY A 32 1.99 24.64 -1.84
C GLY A 32 1.46 23.69 -2.91
N PRO A 33 2.27 22.75 -3.45
CA PRO A 33 1.72 21.79 -4.40
C PRO A 33 0.67 20.93 -3.69
N ALA A 34 -0.59 21.13 -4.07
CA ALA A 34 -1.71 20.25 -3.75
C ALA A 34 -1.42 18.81 -4.28
N PRO A 35 -1.95 17.77 -3.61
CA PRO A 35 -1.54 16.38 -3.84
C PRO A 35 -2.02 15.89 -5.21
N ARG A 36 -1.10 15.89 -6.18
CA ARG A 36 -1.29 15.27 -7.50
C ARG A 36 -0.49 13.98 -7.59
N ASP A 37 -0.98 12.92 -6.96
CA ASP A 37 -0.56 11.56 -7.33
C ASP A 37 -1.60 10.50 -6.92
N ARG A 38 -2.90 10.82 -7.09
CA ARG A 38 -3.96 9.83 -6.84
C ARG A 38 -4.28 8.97 -8.07
N ASP A 39 -3.58 9.15 -9.19
CA ASP A 39 -3.93 8.54 -10.48
C ASP A 39 -2.73 7.93 -11.25
N THR A 40 -1.62 7.60 -10.57
CA THR A 40 -0.51 6.79 -11.14
C THR A 40 -0.23 5.51 -10.33
N ALA A 41 -1.13 5.14 -9.42
CA ALA A 41 -0.97 4.07 -8.43
C ALA A 41 -1.66 2.75 -8.81
N ALA A 42 -2.56 2.74 -9.81
CA ALA A 42 -3.44 1.60 -10.07
C ALA A 42 -2.72 0.30 -10.50
N ASN A 43 -1.48 0.38 -10.99
CA ASN A 43 -0.68 -0.80 -11.39
C ASN A 43 0.52 -1.12 -10.48
N ARG A 44 0.70 -0.38 -9.37
CA ARG A 44 1.85 -0.51 -8.45
C ARG A 44 1.34 -0.82 -7.05
N ARG A 45 1.15 -2.11 -6.74
CA ARG A 45 0.71 -2.48 -5.39
C ARG A 45 1.88 -2.43 -4.43
N LEU A 46 1.99 -1.30 -3.73
CA LEU A 46 2.82 -1.20 -2.52
C LEU A 46 2.34 -2.24 -1.49
N PRO A 47 3.23 -2.74 -0.62
CA PRO A 47 2.86 -3.69 0.42
C PRO A 47 2.00 -3.05 1.53
N VAL A 48 1.92 -1.73 1.61
CA VAL A 48 1.12 -1.01 2.61
C VAL A 48 0.62 0.30 2.02
N GLU A 49 -0.56 0.74 2.46
CA GLU A 49 -1.06 2.09 2.15
C GLU A 49 -0.29 3.13 2.96
N GLY A 50 0.17 4.18 2.30
CA GLY A 50 1.00 5.18 2.96
C GLY A 50 1.66 6.18 2.00
N THR A 51 2.56 6.98 2.56
CA THR A 51 3.33 7.98 1.81
C THR A 51 4.78 7.53 1.69
N ILE A 52 5.36 7.61 0.49
CA ILE A 52 6.77 7.28 0.29
C ILE A 52 7.63 8.38 0.94
N LEU A 53 8.41 8.01 1.95
CA LEU A 53 9.36 8.88 2.64
C LEU A 53 10.72 8.91 1.94
N SER A 54 11.13 7.78 1.36
CA SER A 54 12.41 7.65 0.67
C SER A 54 12.23 6.75 -0.55
N ALA A 55 12.59 7.28 -1.72
CA ALA A 55 12.50 6.57 -2.99
C ALA A 55 13.75 5.71 -3.25
N TYR A 56 13.67 4.83 -4.23
CA TYR A 56 14.81 4.06 -4.72
C TYR A 56 15.94 4.98 -5.18
N HIS A 57 17.17 4.65 -4.79
CA HIS A 57 18.40 5.45 -4.97
C HIS A 57 18.45 6.81 -4.28
N ALA A 58 17.43 7.20 -3.50
CA ALA A 58 17.51 8.38 -2.64
C ALA A 58 18.71 8.24 -1.68
N ARG A 59 19.44 9.33 -1.46
CA ARG A 59 20.59 9.33 -0.56
C ARG A 59 20.15 9.68 0.85
N ASP A 60 20.64 8.92 1.84
CA ASP A 60 20.52 9.31 3.24
C ASP A 60 21.57 10.36 3.64
N ALA A 61 21.57 10.76 4.92
CA ALA A 61 22.52 11.73 5.47
C ALA A 61 23.99 11.26 5.40
N ALA A 62 24.23 9.96 5.31
CA ALA A 62 25.56 9.37 5.14
C ALA A 62 25.94 9.21 3.65
N GLY A 63 25.06 9.61 2.73
CA GLY A 63 25.26 9.50 1.28
C GLY A 63 24.97 8.11 0.70
N LEU A 64 24.48 7.17 1.51
CA LEU A 64 24.16 5.82 1.06
C LEU A 64 22.84 5.82 0.29
N ARG A 65 22.80 5.06 -0.82
CA ARG A 65 21.63 4.97 -1.68
C ARG A 65 20.64 3.95 -1.12
N ASN A 66 19.38 4.36 -0.98
CA ASN A 66 18.29 3.50 -0.60
C ASN A 66 18.09 2.40 -1.67
N PRO A 67 18.26 1.11 -1.33
CA PRO A 67 18.14 0.03 -2.29
C PRO A 67 16.68 -0.44 -2.49
N GLY A 68 15.70 0.29 -1.94
CA GLY A 68 14.27 0.05 -2.09
C GLY A 68 13.48 1.34 -1.89
N VAL A 69 12.31 1.26 -1.28
CA VAL A 69 11.49 2.42 -0.88
C VAL A 69 11.13 2.30 0.60
N THR A 70 11.00 3.43 1.28
CA THR A 70 10.48 3.50 2.65
C THR A 70 9.14 4.21 2.65
N ILE A 71 8.13 3.60 3.27
CA ILE A 71 6.74 4.04 3.25
C ILE A 71 6.32 4.35 4.70
N ALA A 72 5.85 5.57 4.95
CA ALA A 72 5.15 5.92 6.18
C ALA A 72 3.75 5.36 6.14
N ALA A 73 3.38 4.58 7.14
CA ALA A 73 2.06 3.99 7.30
C ALA A 73 1.50 4.30 8.69
N ARG A 74 0.19 4.09 8.86
CA ARG A 74 -0.44 4.12 10.19
C ARG A 74 0.07 2.95 11.03
N ALA A 75 0.12 3.13 12.35
CA ALA A 75 0.39 2.02 13.26
C ALA A 75 -0.57 0.86 13.02
N SER A 76 -0.06 -0.37 13.07
CA SER A 76 -0.80 -1.61 12.82
C SER A 76 -1.53 -1.70 11.47
N ALA A 77 -1.16 -0.87 10.48
CA ALA A 77 -1.72 -0.96 9.13
C ALA A 77 -1.48 -2.36 8.53
N PRO A 78 -2.45 -2.93 7.78
CA PRO A 78 -2.28 -4.23 7.15
C PRO A 78 -1.17 -4.17 6.10
N VAL A 79 -0.23 -5.12 6.17
CA VAL A 79 0.84 -5.27 5.20
C VAL A 79 0.54 -6.50 4.34
N ILE A 80 0.50 -6.32 3.03
CA ILE A 80 0.06 -7.32 2.05
C ILE A 80 1.18 -7.72 1.09
N ALA A 81 1.04 -8.89 0.47
CA ALA A 81 1.91 -9.38 -0.59
C ALA A 81 1.74 -8.55 -1.87
N PRO A 82 2.79 -7.83 -2.35
CA PRO A 82 2.73 -7.07 -3.60
C PRO A 82 2.46 -7.94 -4.83
N ARG A 83 2.94 -9.19 -4.78
CA ARG A 83 2.90 -10.19 -5.85
C ARG A 83 2.80 -11.60 -5.25
N ALA A 84 2.23 -12.52 -6.01
CA ALA A 84 2.14 -13.93 -5.62
C ALA A 84 3.54 -14.59 -5.55
N GLY A 85 3.71 -15.55 -4.64
CA GLY A 85 4.98 -16.25 -4.46
C GLY A 85 4.97 -17.18 -3.25
N GLU A 86 6.15 -17.55 -2.80
CA GLU A 86 6.38 -18.41 -1.63
C GLU A 86 7.17 -17.63 -0.57
N ILE A 87 6.76 -17.74 0.70
CA ILE A 87 7.48 -17.09 1.80
C ILE A 87 8.81 -17.80 2.03
N ALA A 88 9.91 -17.15 1.65
CA ALA A 88 11.26 -17.65 1.87
C ALA A 88 11.73 -17.41 3.31
N PHE A 89 11.23 -16.36 3.96
CA PHE A 89 11.54 -16.02 5.35
C PHE A 89 10.41 -15.21 5.97
N ALA A 90 10.10 -15.46 7.24
CA ALA A 90 9.21 -14.65 8.05
C ALA A 90 9.69 -14.71 9.52
N GLY A 91 10.16 -13.58 10.05
CA GLY A 91 10.68 -13.54 11.42
C GLY A 91 11.41 -12.25 11.76
N PRO A 92 11.94 -12.13 13.00
CA PRO A 92 12.71 -10.96 13.42
C PRO A 92 14.04 -10.87 12.66
N PHE A 93 14.42 -9.65 12.27
CA PHE A 93 15.73 -9.37 11.68
C PHE A 93 16.34 -8.15 12.37
N ARG A 94 17.58 -8.31 12.85
CA ARG A 94 18.23 -7.34 13.74
C ARG A 94 18.25 -5.94 13.09
N GLY A 95 17.66 -4.96 13.79
CA GLY A 95 17.59 -3.57 13.32
C GLY A 95 16.46 -3.25 12.32
N HIS A 96 15.62 -4.24 11.97
CA HIS A 96 14.60 -4.10 10.92
C HIS A 96 13.18 -4.53 11.34
N GLY A 97 12.96 -4.80 12.64
CA GLY A 97 11.70 -5.34 13.14
C GLY A 97 11.45 -6.77 12.64
N MET A 98 10.20 -7.13 12.38
CA MET A 98 9.87 -8.36 11.67
C MET A 98 10.01 -8.13 10.16
N VAL A 99 10.55 -9.14 9.47
CA VAL A 99 10.83 -9.12 8.04
C VAL A 99 10.13 -10.31 7.37
N VAL A 100 9.57 -10.05 6.20
CA VAL A 100 9.06 -11.06 5.28
C VAL A 100 9.83 -11.00 3.98
N ILE A 101 10.31 -12.15 3.51
CA ILE A 101 10.93 -12.30 2.19
C ILE A 101 10.06 -13.23 1.36
N ILE A 102 9.66 -12.77 0.18
CA ILE A 102 8.83 -13.55 -0.75
C ILE A 102 9.68 -13.86 -1.99
N ARG A 103 9.82 -15.15 -2.31
CA ARG A 103 10.35 -15.63 -3.58
C ARG A 103 9.22 -15.63 -4.61
N HIS A 104 9.43 -14.94 -5.71
CA HIS A 104 8.51 -14.88 -6.84
C HIS A 104 9.08 -15.64 -8.04
N PRO A 105 8.26 -15.90 -9.08
CA PRO A 105 8.77 -16.30 -10.40
C PRO A 105 9.76 -15.28 -10.99
N ALA A 106 10.37 -15.63 -12.12
CA ALA A 106 11.30 -14.76 -12.86
C ALA A 106 12.51 -14.24 -12.03
N ARG A 107 12.97 -15.03 -11.05
CA ARG A 107 14.13 -14.71 -10.19
C ARG A 107 13.94 -13.42 -9.38
N LEU A 108 12.69 -13.04 -9.15
CA LEU A 108 12.31 -11.89 -8.34
C LEU A 108 12.16 -12.26 -6.87
N THR A 109 12.62 -11.38 -5.99
CA THR A 109 12.45 -11.50 -4.54
C THR A 109 11.98 -10.19 -3.96
N SER A 110 10.88 -10.20 -3.21
CA SER A 110 10.44 -9.05 -2.40
C SER A 110 10.98 -9.17 -0.98
N VAL A 111 11.48 -8.06 -0.43
CA VAL A 111 11.86 -7.92 0.97
C VAL A 111 10.99 -6.83 1.59
N ILE A 112 10.29 -7.16 2.67
CA ILE A 112 9.39 -6.25 3.38
C ILE A 112 9.79 -6.26 4.85
N ALA A 113 10.12 -5.09 5.39
CA ALA A 113 10.61 -4.94 6.76
C ALA A 113 9.84 -3.84 7.52
N GLY A 114 9.96 -3.85 8.85
CA GLY A 114 9.22 -2.94 9.72
C GLY A 114 7.85 -3.47 10.15
N LEU A 115 7.58 -4.77 10.01
CA LEU A 115 6.37 -5.37 10.57
C LEU A 115 6.51 -5.51 12.09
N GLY A 116 5.40 -5.34 12.81
CA GLY A 116 5.28 -5.62 14.25
C GLY A 116 4.73 -7.02 14.53
N GLU A 117 3.89 -7.52 13.64
CA GLU A 117 3.22 -8.83 13.76
C GLU A 117 3.26 -9.54 12.40
N LEU A 118 3.35 -10.88 12.42
CA LEU A 118 3.37 -11.73 11.24
C LEU A 118 2.11 -12.59 11.16
N ALA A 119 1.57 -12.74 9.96
CA ALA A 119 0.41 -13.59 9.64
C ALA A 119 0.78 -14.77 8.71
N VAL A 120 2.07 -14.94 8.42
CA VAL A 120 2.59 -15.95 7.50
C VAL A 120 3.83 -16.64 8.08
N VAL A 121 4.14 -17.83 7.55
CA VAL A 121 5.30 -18.64 7.95
C VAL A 121 6.16 -19.02 6.73
N PRO A 122 7.45 -19.38 6.92
CA PRO A 122 8.29 -19.87 5.84
C PRO A 122 7.70 -21.10 5.13
N GLY A 123 7.88 -21.18 3.81
CA GLY A 123 7.35 -22.22 2.93
C GLY A 123 5.89 -22.01 2.51
N GLN A 124 5.18 -21.03 3.09
CA GLN A 124 3.78 -20.77 2.77
C GLN A 124 3.62 -20.15 1.37
N PRO A 125 2.76 -20.68 0.48
CA PRO A 125 2.38 -20.00 -0.74
C PRO A 125 1.43 -18.83 -0.43
N VAL A 126 1.66 -17.68 -1.06
CA VAL A 126 0.83 -16.49 -0.92
C VAL A 126 0.40 -15.95 -2.27
N GLY A 127 -0.87 -15.58 -2.37
CA GLY A 127 -1.39 -14.83 -3.52
C GLY A 127 -1.03 -13.35 -3.42
N ARG A 128 -1.16 -12.63 -4.54
CA ARG A 128 -1.11 -11.17 -4.53
C ARG A 128 -2.22 -10.63 -3.63
N GLY A 129 -1.88 -9.68 -2.77
CA GLY A 129 -2.80 -9.09 -1.79
C GLY A 129 -3.01 -9.91 -0.52
N ALA A 130 -2.39 -11.09 -0.39
CA ALA A 130 -2.47 -11.88 0.84
C ALA A 130 -1.89 -11.08 2.03
N LEU A 131 -2.53 -11.19 3.19
CA LEU A 131 -2.06 -10.55 4.43
C LEU A 131 -0.74 -11.20 4.87
N LEU A 132 0.30 -10.39 5.05
CA LEU A 132 1.60 -10.82 5.57
C LEU A 132 1.75 -10.54 7.06
N GLY A 133 1.05 -9.51 7.56
CA GLY A 133 1.15 -9.08 8.93
C GLY A 133 0.66 -7.64 9.12
N ARG A 134 1.13 -7.01 10.19
CA ARG A 134 0.79 -5.62 10.54
C ARG A 134 2.04 -4.77 10.72
N ALA A 135 1.95 -3.50 10.32
CA ALA A 135 3.03 -2.54 10.43
C ALA A 135 3.38 -2.26 11.91
N GLY A 136 4.68 -2.20 12.22
CA GLY A 136 5.18 -1.94 13.56
C GLY A 136 5.57 -0.48 13.78
N GLY A 137 5.45 -0.02 15.03
CA GLY A 137 5.80 1.33 15.46
C GLY A 137 4.70 2.37 15.23
N ASP A 138 4.88 3.56 15.81
CA ASP A 138 4.02 4.72 15.65
C ASP A 138 4.88 6.01 15.59
N PRO A 139 4.95 6.70 14.43
CA PRO A 139 4.42 6.29 13.14
C PRO A 139 5.17 5.08 12.56
N ALA A 140 4.45 4.21 11.84
CA ALA A 140 5.04 3.02 11.25
C ALA A 140 5.86 3.33 9.99
N ARG A 141 6.98 2.62 9.81
CA ARG A 141 7.85 2.73 8.62
C ARG A 141 8.07 1.36 8.01
N ILE A 142 7.49 1.14 6.83
CA ILE A 142 7.67 -0.09 6.06
C ILE A 142 8.74 0.12 5.01
N PHE A 143 9.78 -0.71 5.04
CA PHE A 143 10.75 -0.78 3.96
C PHE A 143 10.34 -1.86 2.97
N TYR A 144 10.39 -1.53 1.67
CA TYR A 144 10.06 -2.44 0.59
C TYR A 144 11.16 -2.43 -0.48
N GLN A 145 11.66 -3.60 -0.83
CA GLN A 145 12.64 -3.79 -1.89
C GLN A 145 12.21 -4.93 -2.80
N ILE A 146 12.46 -4.78 -4.10
CA ILE A 146 12.48 -5.89 -5.05
C ILE A 146 13.93 -6.13 -5.49
N ARG A 147 14.29 -7.39 -5.61
CA ARG A 147 15.56 -7.84 -6.20
C ARG A 147 15.27 -8.71 -7.42
N CYS A 148 16.05 -8.55 -8.47
CA CYS A 148 16.12 -9.48 -9.60
C CYS A 148 17.53 -10.04 -9.66
N ASP A 149 17.68 -11.37 -9.67
CA ASP A 149 19.00 -12.02 -9.65
C ASP A 149 19.88 -11.51 -8.49
N GLY A 150 19.25 -11.30 -7.33
CA GLY A 150 19.91 -10.79 -6.12
C GLY A 150 20.27 -9.30 -6.14
N ARG A 151 20.05 -8.58 -7.24
CA ARG A 151 20.34 -7.14 -7.34
C ARG A 151 19.09 -6.29 -7.08
N PRO A 152 19.15 -5.25 -6.24
CA PRO A 152 18.02 -4.37 -6.01
C PRO A 152 17.62 -3.61 -7.29
N ILE A 153 16.33 -3.60 -7.61
CA ILE A 153 15.75 -2.85 -8.73
C ILE A 153 14.67 -1.89 -8.19
N ASP A 154 14.29 -0.89 -8.99
CA ASP A 154 13.27 0.09 -8.60
C ASP A 154 11.92 -0.61 -8.36
N PRO A 155 11.43 -0.70 -7.10
CA PRO A 155 10.20 -1.41 -6.80
C PRO A 155 8.96 -0.78 -7.45
N LEU A 156 9.04 0.49 -7.84
CA LEU A 156 7.97 1.22 -8.51
C LEU A 156 8.00 1.02 -10.03
N ARG A 157 9.01 0.37 -10.61
CA ARG A 157 9.08 0.16 -12.08
C ARG A 157 8.80 -1.28 -12.51
N VAL A 158 8.66 -2.20 -11.56
CA VAL A 158 8.40 -3.61 -11.86
C VAL A 158 6.94 -3.82 -12.25
N SER A 159 6.69 -4.09 -13.53
CA SER A 159 5.37 -4.48 -14.04
C SER A 159 5.10 -5.98 -13.82
N GLU A 160 3.81 -6.35 -13.81
CA GLU A 160 3.43 -7.76 -13.66
C GLU A 160 3.74 -8.65 -14.87
N GLY A 161 4.05 -8.09 -16.05
CA GLY A 161 4.27 -8.86 -17.27
C GLY A 161 5.73 -9.21 -17.56
N GLU A 162 6.21 -10.32 -17.00
CA GLU A 162 7.27 -11.13 -17.63
C GLU A 162 7.02 -12.62 -17.27
N ASP A 163 5.77 -13.04 -17.48
CA ASP A 163 5.33 -14.43 -17.53
C ASP A 163 4.91 -14.69 -18.99
N ARG A 164 5.91 -14.77 -19.88
CA ARG A 164 5.73 -15.20 -21.27
C ARG A 164 6.85 -16.14 -21.67
#